data_AF-A0A1C0UYH7-F1
#
_entry.id   AF-A0A1C0UYH7-F1
#
_cell.length_a   1.000
_cell.length_b   1.000
_cell.length_c   1.000
_cell.angle_alpha   90.00
_cell.angle_beta   90.00
_cell.angle_gamma   90.00
#
_symmetry.space_group_name_H-M   'P 1'
#
loop_
_entity.id
_entity.type
_entity.pdbx_description
1 polymer ?
#
loop_
_entity_poly.entity_id
_entity_poly.type
_entity_poly.pdbx_seq_one_letter_code
_entity_poly.pdbx_strand_id
1 'polypeptide(L)'
;MNTPLIKLEELQQGKVLVDELGLLTEMPDEIVQLSQRVKQIMGASKVVQGMCAGDYFSLVSYSAIYWGIVKTFPRTVIRNVKKFLNRFSEQNSSRNLLLVFNYTGKEREKILASLQHGISGIAKDYGFEEGSHLDYWKKLMTAVGIMTDSHTGKLSPEGAKLLAQLEKAEPIMAMDTLINKEADMRNALIGMLAVEFIAVGISECVIDSPESQILFAPNGRGITREWFDVHYHSGDHHILENSEYDLTPDFDQLKLPHDTINYNMLKMAHAADYEGESLQDVLEAKILQVAEAFATAGNYTWKFDESINLNLAMKA
;
A
#
# COMPACT_ATOMS: atom_id res chain seq x y z
N MET A 1 -34.02 15.24 1.99
CA MET A 1 -34.07 16.05 3.23
C MET A 1 -33.16 15.36 4.22
N ASN A 2 -31.91 15.78 4.34
CA ASN A 2 -31.39 16.89 5.17
C ASN A 2 -31.41 16.60 6.68
N THR A 3 -30.85 15.46 7.08
CA THR A 3 -30.25 15.33 8.41
C THR A 3 -28.74 15.54 8.22
N PRO A 4 -28.09 16.48 8.92
CA PRO A 4 -26.63 16.49 8.98
C PRO A 4 -26.21 15.14 9.58
N LEU A 5 -25.51 14.33 8.80
CA LEU A 5 -25.23 12.91 9.10
C LEU A 5 -24.31 12.71 10.32
N ILE A 6 -23.62 13.76 10.75
CA ILE A 6 -22.90 13.87 12.02
C ILE A 6 -23.24 15.24 12.60
N LYS A 7 -23.74 15.30 13.83
CA LYS A 7 -23.98 16.56 14.53
C LYS A 7 -22.65 17.23 14.86
N LEU A 8 -22.64 18.57 14.91
CA LEU A 8 -21.46 19.34 15.33
C LEU A 8 -20.91 18.86 16.70
N GLU A 9 -21.80 18.44 17.60
CA GLU A 9 -21.48 17.85 18.90
C GLU A 9 -20.72 16.52 18.77
N GLU A 10 -21.11 15.65 17.83
CA GLU A 10 -20.42 14.37 17.56
C GLU A 10 -19.04 14.61 16.94
N LEU A 11 -18.87 15.68 16.14
CA LEU A 11 -17.57 16.11 15.62
C LEU A 11 -16.67 16.67 16.72
N GLN A 12 -17.21 17.47 17.63
CA GLN A 12 -16.46 18.03 18.77
C GLN A 12 -16.04 16.92 19.74
N GLN A 13 -16.93 15.97 20.05
CA GLN A 13 -16.59 14.76 20.80
C GLN A 13 -15.52 13.94 20.09
N GLY A 14 -15.58 13.91 18.77
CA GLY A 14 -14.59 13.17 18.00
C GLY A 14 -13.22 13.80 17.98
N LYS A 15 -13.14 15.14 17.91
CA LYS A 15 -11.89 15.87 18.11
C LYS A 15 -11.32 15.66 19.52
N VAL A 16 -12.18 15.73 20.55
CA VAL A 16 -11.77 15.43 21.93
C VAL A 16 -11.20 14.02 22.02
N LEU A 17 -11.80 13.03 21.36
CA LEU A 17 -11.30 11.67 21.36
C LEU A 17 -9.97 11.51 20.58
N VAL A 18 -9.82 12.17 19.44
CA VAL A 18 -8.54 12.24 18.71
C VAL A 18 -7.45 12.81 19.61
N ASP A 19 -7.75 13.88 20.34
CA ASP A 19 -6.84 14.52 21.29
C ASP A 19 -6.55 13.60 22.51
N GLU A 20 -7.57 12.94 23.07
CA GLU A 20 -7.45 12.00 24.21
C GLU A 20 -6.64 10.75 23.87
N LEU A 21 -6.81 10.22 22.66
CA LEU A 21 -6.07 9.07 22.14
C LEU A 21 -4.72 9.48 21.53
N GLY A 22 -4.45 10.79 21.41
CA GLY A 22 -3.28 11.36 20.76
C GLY A 22 -3.14 10.93 19.30
N LEU A 23 -4.23 10.75 18.57
CA LEU A 23 -4.20 10.35 17.17
C LEU A 23 -3.76 11.50 16.29
N LEU A 24 -3.06 11.17 15.21
CA LEU A 24 -2.45 12.15 14.35
C LEU A 24 -3.35 12.41 13.15
N THR A 25 -3.47 13.68 12.80
CA THR A 25 -4.16 14.14 11.59
C THR A 25 -3.22 14.32 10.42
N GLU A 26 -1.91 14.32 10.69
CA GLU A 26 -0.81 14.50 9.75
C GLU A 26 0.32 13.52 10.10
N MET A 27 1.07 13.06 9.10
CA MET A 27 2.22 12.20 9.34
C MET A 27 3.34 12.96 10.04
N PRO A 28 3.95 12.41 11.12
CA PRO A 28 5.09 13.05 11.75
C PRO A 28 6.28 13.16 10.80
N ASP A 29 7.08 14.23 10.94
CA ASP A 29 8.29 14.46 10.15
C ASP A 29 9.25 13.26 10.17
N GLU A 30 9.35 12.56 11.30
CA GLU A 30 10.20 11.37 11.43
C GLU A 30 9.71 10.21 10.54
N ILE A 31 8.40 10.10 10.33
CA ILE A 31 7.80 9.10 9.45
C ILE A 31 8.01 9.47 7.99
N VAL A 32 7.91 10.76 7.66
CA VAL A 32 8.25 11.27 6.33
C VAL A 32 9.74 11.05 6.02
N GLN A 33 10.63 11.32 6.98
CA GLN A 33 12.05 11.03 6.81
C GLN A 33 12.33 9.53 6.63
N LEU A 34 11.58 8.69 7.34
CA LEU A 34 11.68 7.24 7.18
C LEU A 34 11.20 6.77 5.80
N SER A 35 10.10 7.32 5.27
CA SER A 35 9.63 7.00 3.91
C SER A 35 10.66 7.42 2.86
N GLN A 36 11.32 8.58 3.03
CA GLN A 36 12.42 9.02 2.16
C GLN A 36 13.63 8.09 2.23
N ARG A 37 13.95 7.52 3.39
CA ARG A 37 15.00 6.49 3.51
C ARG A 37 14.61 5.20 2.80
N VAL A 38 13.35 4.77 2.91
CA VAL A 38 12.83 3.63 2.13
C VAL A 38 12.96 3.90 0.62
N LYS A 39 12.59 5.10 0.15
CA LYS A 39 12.79 5.52 -1.25
C LYS A 39 14.25 5.39 -1.69
N GLN A 40 15.21 5.83 -0.86
CA GLN A 40 16.64 5.69 -1.16
C GLN A 40 17.07 4.22 -1.29
N ILE A 41 16.59 3.34 -0.41
CA ILE A 41 16.85 1.89 -0.48
C ILE A 41 16.24 1.31 -1.77
N MET A 42 15.01 1.71 -2.10
CA MET A 42 14.32 1.26 -3.31
C MET A 42 15.06 1.72 -4.57
N GLY A 43 15.43 3.00 -4.66
CA GLY A 43 16.18 3.56 -5.79
C GLY A 43 17.58 2.96 -5.98
N ALA A 44 18.16 2.36 -4.93
CA ALA A 44 19.42 1.63 -5.01
C ALA A 44 19.26 0.16 -5.47
N SER A 45 18.04 -0.38 -5.50
CA SER A 45 17.76 -1.74 -5.95
C SER A 45 17.92 -1.87 -7.46
N LYS A 46 18.60 -2.93 -7.92
CA LYS A 46 18.86 -3.20 -9.35
C LYS A 46 17.60 -3.23 -10.19
N VAL A 47 16.53 -3.85 -9.68
CA VAL A 47 15.25 -3.92 -10.41
C VAL A 47 14.64 -2.53 -10.59
N VAL A 48 14.76 -1.65 -9.58
CA VAL A 48 14.24 -0.29 -9.66
C VAL A 48 15.12 0.57 -10.57
N GLN A 49 16.45 0.47 -10.45
CA GLN A 49 17.38 1.16 -11.36
C GLN A 49 17.15 0.75 -12.82
N GLY A 50 16.91 -0.53 -13.09
CA GLY A 50 16.57 -1.01 -14.42
C GLY A 50 15.25 -0.44 -14.91
N MET A 51 14.19 -0.44 -14.10
CA MET A 51 12.92 0.21 -14.45
C MET A 51 13.10 1.71 -14.72
N CYS A 52 13.89 2.41 -13.90
CA CYS A 52 14.21 3.83 -14.10
C CYS A 52 14.93 4.05 -15.43
N ALA A 53 15.81 3.13 -15.85
CA ALA A 53 16.48 3.16 -17.14
C ALA A 53 15.64 2.67 -18.34
N GLY A 54 14.35 2.37 -18.12
CA GLY A 54 13.45 1.88 -19.17
C GLY A 54 13.63 0.41 -19.53
N ASP A 55 14.28 -0.40 -18.67
CA ASP A 55 14.45 -1.83 -18.89
C ASP A 55 13.16 -2.61 -18.62
N TYR A 56 12.63 -3.20 -19.70
CA TYR A 56 11.45 -4.05 -19.65
C TYR A 56 11.63 -5.29 -18.78
N PHE A 57 12.81 -5.92 -18.79
CA PHE A 57 13.03 -7.14 -18.00
C PHE A 57 13.03 -6.85 -16.51
N SER A 58 13.56 -5.69 -16.11
CA SER A 58 13.44 -5.22 -14.73
C SER A 58 11.98 -4.99 -14.33
N LEU A 59 11.12 -4.46 -15.22
CA LEU A 59 9.69 -4.34 -14.95
C LEU A 59 9.01 -5.71 -14.78
N VAL A 60 9.33 -6.69 -15.64
CA VAL A 60 8.88 -8.07 -15.51
C VAL A 60 9.31 -8.67 -14.17
N SER A 61 10.60 -8.53 -13.81
CA SER A 61 11.15 -9.01 -12.53
C SER A 61 10.41 -8.40 -11.35
N TYR A 62 10.19 -7.09 -11.36
CA TYR A 62 9.42 -6.40 -10.33
C TYR A 62 8.00 -6.96 -10.22
N SER A 63 7.29 -7.07 -11.35
CA SER A 63 5.92 -7.60 -11.39
C SER A 63 5.82 -9.02 -10.81
N ALA A 64 6.84 -9.84 -11.03
CA ALA A 64 6.87 -11.21 -10.56
C ALA A 64 7.28 -11.34 -9.08
N ILE A 65 8.29 -10.58 -8.64
CA ILE A 65 8.75 -10.55 -7.24
C ILE A 65 7.64 -10.03 -6.32
N TYR A 66 6.98 -8.93 -6.70
CA TYR A 66 5.97 -8.31 -5.84
C TYR A 66 4.64 -9.06 -5.82
N TRP A 67 4.41 -9.98 -6.77
CA TRP A 67 3.16 -10.73 -6.84
C TRP A 67 2.83 -11.50 -5.56
N GLY A 68 3.84 -12.06 -4.88
CA GLY A 68 3.65 -12.76 -3.61
C GLY A 68 2.97 -11.90 -2.55
N ILE A 69 3.37 -10.63 -2.50
CA ILE A 69 2.84 -9.61 -1.59
C ILE A 69 1.49 -9.13 -2.09
N VAL A 70 1.42 -8.56 -3.30
CA VAL A 70 0.20 -7.90 -3.81
C VAL A 70 -1.01 -8.84 -3.86
N LYS A 71 -0.83 -10.13 -4.19
CA LYS A 71 -1.94 -11.11 -4.24
C LYS A 71 -2.53 -11.44 -2.88
N THR A 72 -1.77 -11.24 -1.80
CA THR A 72 -2.15 -11.58 -0.43
C THR A 72 -2.46 -10.35 0.41
N PHE A 73 -1.93 -9.19 0.03
CA PHE A 73 -2.03 -7.93 0.76
C PHE A 73 -3.47 -7.54 1.13
N PRO A 74 -4.48 -7.59 0.22
CA PRO A 74 -5.85 -7.26 0.60
C PRO A 74 -6.38 -8.14 1.75
N ARG A 75 -6.05 -9.44 1.75
CA ARG A 75 -6.47 -10.36 2.82
C ARG A 75 -5.72 -10.06 4.11
N THR A 76 -4.43 -9.74 4.03
CA THR A 76 -3.59 -9.37 5.17
C THR A 76 -4.11 -8.09 5.83
N VAL A 77 -4.39 -7.05 5.05
CA VAL A 77 -4.98 -5.79 5.52
C VAL A 77 -6.34 -6.03 6.17
N ILE A 78 -7.28 -6.70 5.49
CA ILE A 78 -8.61 -7.01 6.03
C ILE A 78 -8.49 -7.79 7.35
N ARG A 79 -7.59 -8.78 7.43
CA ARG A 79 -7.35 -9.59 8.64
C ARG A 79 -6.86 -8.71 9.79
N ASN A 80 -5.85 -7.86 9.54
CA ASN A 80 -5.21 -7.04 10.55
C ASN A 80 -6.16 -5.92 11.03
N VAL A 81 -6.86 -5.27 10.11
CA VAL A 81 -7.91 -4.28 10.41
C VAL A 81 -9.01 -4.93 11.26
N LYS A 82 -9.55 -6.10 10.87
CA LYS A 82 -10.56 -6.79 11.69
C LYS A 82 -10.04 -7.16 13.07
N LYS A 83 -8.82 -7.68 13.18
CA LYS A 83 -8.19 -8.04 14.46
C LYS A 83 -8.08 -6.81 15.37
N PHE A 84 -7.59 -5.70 14.83
CA PHE A 84 -7.50 -4.41 15.52
C PHE A 84 -8.89 -3.93 15.97
N LEU A 85 -9.82 -3.78 15.04
CA LEU A 85 -11.15 -3.26 15.32
C LEU A 85 -11.89 -4.11 16.37
N ASN A 86 -11.82 -5.44 16.30
CA ASN A 86 -12.44 -6.32 17.29
C ASN A 86 -11.87 -6.08 18.69
N ARG A 87 -10.54 -5.96 18.82
CA ARG A 87 -9.87 -5.71 20.09
C ARG A 87 -10.28 -4.37 20.71
N PHE A 88 -10.47 -3.33 19.91
CA PHE A 88 -10.77 -1.98 20.38
C PHE A 88 -12.28 -1.63 20.34
N SER A 89 -13.17 -2.63 20.19
CA SER A 89 -14.62 -2.42 19.99
C SER A 89 -15.50 -2.56 21.24
N GLU A 90 -14.98 -2.94 22.41
CA GLU A 90 -15.79 -3.39 23.57
C GLU A 90 -16.65 -2.32 24.28
N GLN A 91 -16.81 -1.09 23.78
CA GLN A 91 -17.68 -0.09 24.41
C GLN A 91 -18.43 0.81 23.41
N ASN A 92 -19.47 0.30 22.71
CA ASN A 92 -20.36 1.12 21.86
C ASN A 92 -19.65 2.07 20.86
N SER A 93 -18.39 1.79 20.49
CA SER A 93 -17.43 2.76 19.95
C SER A 93 -17.18 2.62 18.44
N SER A 94 -17.99 1.86 17.71
CA SER A 94 -17.87 1.77 16.24
C SER A 94 -17.92 3.14 15.55
N ARG A 95 -18.62 4.12 16.14
CA ARG A 95 -18.59 5.54 15.74
C ARG A 95 -17.29 6.26 16.08
N ASN A 96 -16.63 5.89 17.18
CA ASN A 96 -15.34 6.46 17.57
C ASN A 96 -14.20 6.01 16.64
N LEU A 97 -14.35 4.85 16.03
CA LEU A 97 -13.42 4.35 15.02
C LEU A 97 -13.36 5.26 13.78
N LEU A 98 -14.43 5.96 13.39
CA LEU A 98 -14.43 6.97 12.30
C LEU A 98 -13.34 8.04 12.45
N LEU A 99 -12.92 8.29 13.68
CA LEU A 99 -12.07 9.41 14.03
C LEU A 99 -10.59 9.07 13.95
N VAL A 100 -10.25 7.78 14.10
CA VAL A 100 -8.95 7.22 13.66
C VAL A 100 -8.72 7.52 12.18
N PHE A 101 -9.82 7.68 11.45
CA PHE A 101 -9.81 7.74 10.03
C PHE A 101 -9.89 9.14 9.39
N ASN A 102 -9.91 10.22 10.19
CA ASN A 102 -9.88 11.65 9.78
C ASN A 102 -10.26 11.98 8.31
N TYR A 103 -11.53 11.79 7.95
CA TYR A 103 -12.01 11.96 6.57
C TYR A 103 -12.49 13.36 6.20
N THR A 104 -12.37 13.72 4.92
CA THR A 104 -13.03 14.90 4.34
C THR A 104 -14.56 14.76 4.34
N GLY A 105 -15.29 15.86 4.10
CA GLY A 105 -16.76 15.89 4.18
C GLY A 105 -17.51 14.88 3.29
N LYS A 106 -16.99 14.55 2.10
CA LYS A 106 -17.61 13.60 1.14
C LYS A 106 -17.33 12.13 1.47
N GLU A 107 -16.17 11.84 2.04
CA GLU A 107 -15.73 10.48 2.41
C GLU A 107 -16.44 9.95 3.65
N ARG A 108 -16.84 10.87 4.55
CA ARG A 108 -17.64 10.57 5.74
C ARG A 108 -18.93 9.83 5.38
N GLU A 109 -19.61 10.16 4.29
CA GLU A 109 -20.88 9.52 3.92
C GLU A 109 -20.72 8.04 3.52
N LYS A 110 -19.66 7.71 2.76
CA LYS A 110 -19.36 6.33 2.36
C LYS A 110 -19.07 5.47 3.58
N ILE A 111 -18.29 6.00 4.53
CA ILE A 111 -17.84 5.22 5.69
C ILE A 111 -18.90 5.18 6.78
N LEU A 112 -19.73 6.22 6.90
CA LEU A 112 -20.96 6.13 7.69
C LEU A 112 -21.89 5.01 7.20
N ALA A 113 -22.00 4.80 5.89
CA ALA A 113 -22.73 3.65 5.35
C ALA A 113 -22.07 2.33 5.74
N SER A 114 -20.75 2.24 5.68
CA SER A 114 -20.00 1.05 6.10
C SER A 114 -20.09 0.78 7.60
N LEU A 115 -20.10 1.82 8.44
CA LEU A 115 -20.32 1.68 9.87
C LEU A 115 -21.70 1.15 10.25
N GLN A 116 -22.73 1.37 9.42
CA GLN A 116 -24.04 0.73 9.64
C GLN A 116 -23.92 -0.80 9.64
N HIS A 117 -22.84 -1.34 9.04
CA HIS A 117 -22.48 -2.75 9.03
C HIS A 117 -21.36 -3.11 10.04
N GLY A 118 -20.98 -2.19 10.93
CA GLY A 118 -19.97 -2.37 11.97
C GLY A 118 -18.56 -2.65 11.42
N ILE A 119 -17.77 -3.40 12.18
CA ILE A 119 -16.38 -3.79 11.85
C ILE A 119 -16.27 -4.41 10.46
N SER A 120 -17.28 -5.20 10.07
CA SER A 120 -17.33 -5.86 8.77
C SER A 120 -17.46 -4.88 7.60
N GLY A 121 -18.10 -3.72 7.80
CA GLY A 121 -18.20 -2.69 6.78
C GLY A 121 -16.90 -1.92 6.60
N ILE A 122 -16.26 -1.48 7.69
CA ILE A 122 -14.94 -0.81 7.61
C ILE A 122 -13.91 -1.71 6.91
N ALA A 123 -13.87 -2.98 7.30
CA ALA A 123 -12.97 -3.94 6.67
C ALA A 123 -13.32 -4.23 5.19
N LYS A 124 -14.58 -4.03 4.79
CA LYS A 124 -15.01 -4.17 3.39
C LYS A 124 -14.54 -3.01 2.54
N ASP A 125 -14.49 -1.79 3.08
CA ASP A 125 -13.99 -0.61 2.36
C ASP A 125 -12.49 -0.72 2.08
N TYR A 126 -11.71 -1.09 3.10
CA TYR A 126 -10.30 -1.49 2.92
C TYR A 126 -10.17 -2.57 1.85
N GLY A 127 -11.01 -3.61 1.92
CA GLY A 127 -10.99 -4.68 0.92
C GLY A 127 -11.38 -4.23 -0.50
N PHE A 128 -12.12 -3.15 -0.65
CA PHE A 128 -12.49 -2.59 -1.95
C PHE A 128 -11.35 -1.79 -2.57
N GLU A 129 -10.70 -0.92 -1.78
CA GLU A 129 -9.53 -0.17 -2.23
C GLU A 129 -8.36 -1.08 -2.53
N GLU A 130 -8.00 -1.99 -1.62
CA GLU A 130 -6.96 -2.98 -1.86
C GLU A 130 -7.33 -3.93 -3.02
N GLY A 131 -8.63 -4.12 -3.27
CA GLY A 131 -9.15 -4.83 -4.42
C GLY A 131 -8.84 -4.12 -5.74
N SER A 132 -8.92 -2.80 -5.79
CA SER A 132 -8.59 -2.00 -6.98
C SER A 132 -7.08 -2.02 -7.25
N HIS A 133 -6.25 -1.97 -6.20
CA HIS A 133 -4.79 -2.08 -6.29
C HIS A 133 -4.36 -3.42 -6.89
N LEU A 134 -4.99 -4.51 -6.43
CA LEU A 134 -4.79 -5.83 -7.00
C LEU A 134 -5.19 -5.90 -8.49
N ASP A 135 -6.24 -5.21 -8.89
CA ASP A 135 -6.68 -5.18 -10.29
C ASP A 135 -5.74 -4.36 -11.18
N TYR A 136 -5.21 -3.22 -10.70
CA TYR A 136 -4.13 -2.49 -11.37
C TYR A 136 -2.89 -3.36 -11.55
N TRP A 137 -2.52 -4.13 -10.52
CA TRP A 137 -1.39 -5.05 -10.60
C TRP A 137 -1.61 -6.18 -11.61
N LYS A 138 -2.80 -6.79 -11.66
CA LYS A 138 -3.13 -7.81 -12.66
C LYS A 138 -3.04 -7.25 -14.08
N LYS A 139 -3.49 -6.02 -14.31
CA LYS A 139 -3.34 -5.36 -15.62
C LYS A 139 -1.86 -5.17 -15.98
N LEU A 140 -1.02 -4.76 -15.02
CA LEU A 140 0.43 -4.69 -15.21
C LEU A 140 1.01 -6.07 -15.56
N MET A 141 0.66 -7.11 -14.80
CA MET A 141 1.10 -8.49 -15.05
C MET A 141 0.65 -9.03 -16.41
N THR A 142 -0.53 -8.63 -16.90
CA THR A 142 -0.98 -8.94 -18.26
C THR A 142 -0.16 -8.18 -19.30
N ALA A 143 0.11 -6.88 -19.09
CA ALA A 143 0.89 -6.07 -20.02
C ALA A 143 2.35 -6.53 -20.15
N VAL A 144 2.93 -7.09 -19.08
CA VAL A 144 4.28 -7.70 -19.12
C VAL A 144 4.25 -9.21 -19.44
N GLY A 145 3.07 -9.75 -19.76
CA GLY A 145 2.91 -11.13 -20.24
C GLY A 145 2.94 -12.24 -19.17
N ILE A 146 3.06 -11.92 -17.89
CA ILE A 146 2.98 -12.95 -16.85
C ILE A 146 1.55 -13.54 -16.78
N MET A 147 0.53 -12.74 -17.05
CA MET A 147 -0.87 -13.16 -17.12
C MET A 147 -1.43 -13.10 -18.55
N THR A 148 -2.30 -14.05 -18.90
CA THR A 148 -3.04 -14.01 -20.18
C THR A 148 -4.26 -13.11 -20.13
N ASP A 149 -4.81 -12.88 -18.94
CA ASP A 149 -6.02 -12.08 -18.75
C ASP A 149 -6.08 -11.54 -17.31
N SER A 150 -6.22 -10.23 -17.18
CA SER A 150 -6.27 -9.51 -15.90
C SER A 150 -7.57 -9.74 -15.13
N HIS A 151 -8.67 -10.10 -15.79
CA HIS A 151 -9.96 -10.32 -15.12
C HIS A 151 -9.98 -11.68 -14.40
N THR A 152 -9.46 -12.71 -15.07
CA THR A 152 -9.38 -14.05 -14.51
C THR A 152 -8.14 -14.28 -13.66
N GLY A 153 -7.09 -13.45 -13.81
CA GLY A 153 -5.79 -13.66 -13.16
C GLY A 153 -5.06 -14.91 -13.67
N LYS A 154 -5.45 -15.43 -14.84
CA LYS A 154 -4.88 -16.64 -15.41
C LYS A 154 -3.44 -16.37 -15.87
N LEU A 155 -2.50 -17.17 -15.36
CA LEU A 155 -1.09 -17.09 -15.75
C LEU A 155 -0.86 -17.61 -17.18
N SER A 156 0.09 -17.00 -17.89
CA SER A 156 0.64 -17.57 -19.12
C SER A 156 1.53 -18.79 -18.79
N PRO A 157 1.79 -19.70 -19.74
CA PRO A 157 2.72 -20.80 -19.51
C PRO A 157 4.11 -20.32 -19.05
N GLU A 158 4.60 -19.24 -19.65
CA GLU A 158 5.88 -18.61 -19.32
C GLU A 158 5.83 -17.92 -17.96
N GLY A 159 4.76 -17.16 -17.68
CA GLY A 159 4.54 -16.52 -16.38
C GLY A 159 4.41 -17.53 -15.24
N ALA A 160 3.76 -18.68 -15.48
CA ALA A 160 3.66 -19.75 -14.50
C ALA A 160 5.03 -20.37 -14.18
N LYS A 161 5.88 -20.59 -15.18
CA LYS A 161 7.27 -21.06 -14.97
C LYS A 161 8.08 -20.03 -14.18
N LEU A 162 7.94 -18.76 -14.54
CA LEU A 162 8.63 -17.63 -13.90
C LEU A 162 8.30 -17.54 -12.41
N LEU A 163 7.01 -17.51 -12.08
CA LEU A 163 6.54 -17.44 -10.70
C LEU A 163 6.93 -18.69 -9.90
N ALA A 164 6.83 -19.89 -10.50
CA ALA A 164 7.22 -21.13 -9.82
C ALA A 164 8.70 -21.20 -9.44
N GLN A 165 9.58 -20.48 -10.16
CA GLN A 165 10.99 -20.33 -9.80
C GLN A 165 11.18 -19.27 -8.70
N LEU A 166 10.59 -18.08 -8.85
CA LEU A 166 10.76 -17.00 -7.88
C LEU A 166 10.19 -17.30 -6.51
N GLU A 167 9.01 -17.92 -6.46
CA GLU A 167 8.34 -18.22 -5.19
C GLU A 167 9.15 -19.19 -4.31
N LYS A 168 10.18 -19.83 -4.87
CA LYS A 168 11.13 -20.70 -4.16
C LYS A 168 12.50 -20.05 -3.91
N ALA A 169 12.74 -18.85 -4.42
CA ALA A 169 13.99 -18.14 -4.18
C ALA A 169 14.02 -17.66 -2.73
N GLU A 170 15.11 -17.97 -2.03
CA GLU A 170 15.31 -17.65 -0.61
C GLU A 170 15.03 -16.17 -0.27
N PRO A 171 15.54 -15.16 -1.00
CA PRO A 171 15.26 -13.76 -0.66
C PRO A 171 13.77 -13.39 -0.82
N ILE A 172 13.04 -14.05 -1.71
CA ILE A 172 11.61 -13.80 -1.95
C ILE A 172 10.77 -14.46 -0.87
N MET A 173 11.14 -15.69 -0.48
CA MET A 173 10.52 -16.37 0.65
C MET A 173 10.75 -15.64 1.98
N ALA A 174 11.93 -15.07 2.18
CA ALA A 174 12.27 -14.28 3.36
C ALA A 174 11.40 -13.00 3.42
N MET A 175 11.34 -12.26 2.31
CA MET A 175 10.48 -11.08 2.16
C MET A 175 8.99 -11.41 2.41
N ASP A 176 8.46 -12.45 1.77
CA ASP A 176 7.07 -12.88 1.96
C ASP A 176 6.76 -13.27 3.42
N THR A 177 7.71 -13.95 4.07
CA THR A 177 7.56 -14.35 5.47
C THR A 177 7.49 -13.16 6.41
N LEU A 178 8.34 -12.14 6.20
CA LEU A 178 8.35 -10.91 7.00
C LEU A 178 7.03 -10.15 6.91
N ILE A 179 6.39 -10.13 5.74
CA ILE A 179 5.19 -9.32 5.49
C ILE A 179 3.90 -10.09 5.84
N ASN A 180 3.79 -11.36 5.43
CA ASN A 180 2.51 -12.08 5.46
C ASN A 180 2.31 -12.98 6.70
N LYS A 181 3.39 -13.40 7.36
CA LYS A 181 3.34 -14.38 8.45
C LYS A 181 3.52 -13.78 9.84
N GLU A 182 3.59 -12.46 9.96
CA GLU A 182 3.67 -11.79 11.25
C GLU A 182 2.36 -11.96 12.04
N ALA A 183 2.49 -12.48 13.26
CA ALA A 183 1.38 -12.81 14.15
C ALA A 183 1.13 -11.72 15.20
N ASP A 184 2.19 -10.98 15.57
CA ASP A 184 2.08 -9.83 16.45
C ASP A 184 1.35 -8.67 15.74
N MET A 185 0.40 -8.04 16.41
CA MET A 185 -0.44 -7.02 15.77
C MET A 185 0.34 -5.74 15.47
N ARG A 186 1.22 -5.28 16.38
CA ARG A 186 2.06 -4.11 16.16
C ARG A 186 2.97 -4.34 14.96
N ASN A 187 3.71 -5.44 14.95
CA ASN A 187 4.63 -5.75 13.86
C ASN A 187 3.91 -5.98 12.52
N ALA A 188 2.71 -6.56 12.53
CA ALA A 188 1.92 -6.75 11.31
C ALA A 188 1.45 -5.41 10.72
N LEU A 189 1.10 -4.43 11.56
CA LEU A 189 0.78 -3.06 11.15
C LEU A 189 2.02 -2.30 10.66
N ILE A 190 3.19 -2.52 11.29
CA ILE A 190 4.47 -2.00 10.77
C ILE A 190 4.76 -2.58 9.38
N GLY A 191 4.54 -3.87 9.18
CA GLY A 191 4.72 -4.53 7.88
C GLY A 191 3.80 -3.97 6.80
N MET A 192 2.54 -3.64 7.14
CA MET A 192 1.62 -2.95 6.23
C MET A 192 2.16 -1.58 5.82
N LEU A 193 2.54 -0.75 6.81
CA LEU A 193 3.08 0.59 6.55
C LEU A 193 4.38 0.55 5.72
N ALA A 194 5.24 -0.45 5.95
CA ALA A 194 6.45 -0.64 5.17
C ALA A 194 6.16 -0.94 3.69
N VAL A 195 5.15 -1.77 3.40
CA VAL A 195 4.76 -2.12 2.02
C VAL A 195 4.22 -0.90 1.28
N GLU A 196 3.45 -0.04 1.95
CA GLU A 196 2.98 1.23 1.39
C GLU A 196 4.17 2.14 1.04
N PHE A 197 5.11 2.35 1.97
CA PHE A 197 6.31 3.16 1.69
C PHE A 197 7.15 2.61 0.55
N ILE A 198 7.24 1.28 0.41
CA ILE A 198 7.92 0.65 -0.72
C ILE A 198 7.17 0.96 -2.02
N ALA A 199 5.83 0.82 -2.04
CA ALA A 199 5.02 1.11 -3.22
C ALA A 199 5.15 2.57 -3.65
N VAL A 200 5.08 3.52 -2.71
CA VAL A 200 5.31 4.95 -2.95
C VAL A 200 6.73 5.20 -3.46
N GLY A 201 7.74 4.74 -2.73
CA GLY A 201 9.15 4.99 -3.06
C GLY A 201 9.55 4.45 -4.44
N ILE A 202 9.07 3.26 -4.82
CA ILE A 202 9.29 2.71 -6.17
C ILE A 202 8.55 3.54 -7.22
N SER A 203 7.30 3.91 -6.96
CA SER A 203 6.49 4.67 -7.91
C SER A 203 7.07 6.05 -8.19
N GLU A 204 7.56 6.74 -7.16
CA GLU A 204 8.28 8.00 -7.33
C GLU A 204 9.57 7.82 -8.13
N CYS A 205 10.42 6.84 -7.78
CA CYS A 205 11.66 6.58 -8.53
C CYS A 205 11.39 6.33 -10.02
N VAL A 206 10.38 5.51 -10.32
CA VAL A 206 10.03 5.13 -11.68
C VAL A 206 9.40 6.30 -12.42
N ILE A 207 8.42 7.00 -11.85
CA ILE A 207 7.72 8.10 -12.53
C ILE A 207 8.62 9.33 -12.73
N ASP A 208 9.45 9.67 -11.74
CA ASP A 208 10.35 10.83 -11.81
C ASP A 208 11.48 10.63 -12.84
N SER A 209 11.74 9.39 -13.27
CA SER A 209 12.76 9.08 -14.27
C SER A 209 12.26 9.38 -15.70
N PRO A 210 12.93 10.26 -16.48
CA PRO A 210 12.57 10.50 -17.88
C PRO A 210 12.75 9.25 -18.76
N GLU A 211 13.77 8.43 -18.51
CA GLU A 211 14.08 7.24 -19.31
C GLU A 211 13.01 6.16 -19.14
N SER A 212 12.39 6.05 -17.96
CA SER A 212 11.35 5.05 -17.70
C SER A 212 10.10 5.26 -18.56
N GLN A 213 9.87 6.47 -19.07
CA GLN A 213 8.67 6.81 -19.84
C GLN A 213 8.54 5.96 -21.10
N ILE A 214 9.65 5.40 -21.61
CA ILE A 214 9.62 4.43 -22.73
C ILE A 214 8.83 3.16 -22.39
N LEU A 215 8.71 2.79 -21.12
CA LEU A 215 7.89 1.66 -20.68
C LEU A 215 6.39 1.96 -20.80
N PHE A 216 5.98 3.20 -20.60
CA PHE A 216 4.56 3.57 -20.49
C PHE A 216 4.01 4.23 -21.75
N ALA A 217 4.84 4.95 -22.49
CA ALA A 217 4.39 5.74 -23.62
C ALA A 217 3.85 4.84 -24.76
N PRO A 218 2.78 5.24 -25.47
CA PRO A 218 2.22 4.46 -26.58
C PRO A 218 3.21 4.21 -27.72
N ASN A 219 4.16 5.13 -27.93
CA ASN A 219 5.26 5.01 -28.90
C ASN A 219 6.47 4.24 -28.34
N GLY A 220 6.44 3.83 -27.07
CA GLY A 220 7.40 2.95 -26.43
C GLY A 220 6.82 1.54 -26.31
N ARG A 221 6.65 1.05 -25.08
CA ARG A 221 6.05 -0.28 -24.78
C ARG A 221 4.55 -0.23 -24.51
N GLY A 222 3.97 0.95 -24.24
CA GLY A 222 2.53 1.11 -23.98
C GLY A 222 2.00 0.36 -22.75
N ILE A 223 2.86 0.08 -21.76
CA ILE A 223 2.46 -0.64 -20.53
C ILE A 223 1.66 0.31 -19.65
N THR A 224 0.60 -0.21 -19.01
CA THR A 224 -0.21 0.58 -18.08
C THR A 224 0.63 1.12 -16.90
N ARG A 225 0.41 2.38 -16.55
CA ARG A 225 1.06 3.06 -15.41
C ARG A 225 0.16 3.14 -14.17
N GLU A 226 -1.08 2.65 -14.25
CA GLU A 226 -2.11 2.78 -13.19
C GLU A 226 -1.61 2.37 -11.79
N TRP A 227 -0.82 1.30 -11.68
CA TRP A 227 -0.24 0.88 -10.41
C TRP A 227 0.71 1.92 -9.81
N PHE A 228 1.55 2.54 -10.64
CA PHE A 228 2.49 3.56 -10.16
C PHE A 228 1.76 4.87 -9.87
N ASP A 229 0.78 5.23 -10.71
CA ASP A 229 0.00 6.46 -10.55
C ASP A 229 -0.81 6.50 -9.24
N VAL A 230 -1.37 5.35 -8.81
CA VAL A 230 -2.15 5.31 -7.56
C VAL A 230 -1.30 5.50 -6.30
N HIS A 231 -0.01 5.15 -6.35
CA HIS A 231 0.94 5.32 -5.23
C HIS A 231 1.85 6.56 -5.38
N TYR A 232 1.88 7.21 -6.55
CA TYR A 232 2.72 8.38 -6.77
C TYR A 232 2.25 9.56 -5.91
N HIS A 233 3.13 10.07 -5.05
CA HIS A 233 2.83 11.15 -4.11
C HIS A 233 1.59 10.89 -3.24
N SER A 234 1.18 9.63 -3.02
CA SER A 234 0.06 9.34 -2.12
C SER A 234 0.35 9.80 -0.69
N GLY A 235 1.63 9.89 -0.30
CA GLY A 235 2.08 10.48 0.96
C GLY A 235 2.15 12.01 1.01
N ASP A 236 2.13 12.71 -0.13
CA ASP A 236 2.33 14.17 -0.21
C ASP A 236 1.02 14.96 -0.18
N HIS A 237 -0.13 14.29 -0.26
CA HIS A 237 -1.45 14.93 -0.27
C HIS A 237 -1.96 15.41 1.11
N HIS A 238 -1.07 15.69 2.06
CA HIS A 238 -1.46 16.18 3.38
C HIS A 238 -0.62 17.38 3.82
N ILE A 239 -0.73 18.46 3.06
CA ILE A 239 -0.65 19.79 3.67
C ILE A 239 -2.08 20.23 3.93
N LEU A 240 -2.56 20.11 5.18
CA LEU A 240 -3.74 20.84 5.63
C LEU A 240 -3.33 22.30 5.78
N GLU A 241 -3.17 22.99 4.64
CA GLU A 241 -2.79 24.38 4.63
C GLU A 241 -3.97 25.20 5.19
N ASN A 242 -3.83 25.61 6.46
CA ASN A 242 -4.62 26.63 7.12
C ASN A 242 -6.15 26.47 7.06
N SER A 243 -6.72 25.58 7.87
CA SER A 243 -8.12 25.67 8.35
C SER A 243 -9.25 25.76 7.32
N GLU A 244 -8.97 25.67 6.02
CA GLU A 244 -9.95 25.63 4.95
C GLU A 244 -9.91 24.25 4.33
N TYR A 245 -11.00 23.52 4.52
CA TYR A 245 -11.27 22.33 3.73
C TYR A 245 -11.27 22.77 2.26
N ASP A 246 -10.23 22.42 1.50
CA ASP A 246 -10.27 22.63 0.05
C ASP A 246 -11.41 21.76 -0.50
N LEU A 247 -12.45 22.46 -0.96
CA LEU A 247 -13.68 21.89 -1.49
C LEU A 247 -13.64 21.80 -3.01
N THR A 248 -12.49 22.02 -3.66
CA THR A 248 -12.38 21.77 -5.10
C THR A 248 -12.27 20.27 -5.39
N PRO A 249 -13.27 19.68 -6.08
CA PRO A 249 -13.32 18.25 -6.27
C PRO A 249 -12.64 17.88 -7.59
N ASP A 250 -11.61 17.05 -7.51
CA ASP A 250 -11.31 16.12 -8.60
C ASP A 250 -11.97 14.76 -8.27
N PHE A 251 -12.74 14.23 -9.22
CA PHE A 251 -13.97 13.50 -8.92
C PHE A 251 -13.87 11.98 -8.81
N ASP A 252 -12.72 11.32 -9.01
CA ASP A 252 -12.74 9.85 -9.26
C ASP A 252 -11.74 8.96 -8.51
N GLN A 253 -11.02 9.45 -7.49
CA GLN A 253 -10.14 8.55 -6.72
C GLN A 253 -10.33 8.73 -5.22
N LEU A 254 -10.77 7.65 -4.56
CA LEU A 254 -10.53 7.45 -3.13
C LEU A 254 -9.01 7.55 -2.96
N LYS A 255 -8.51 8.61 -2.33
CA LYS A 255 -7.19 8.59 -1.71
C LYS A 255 -7.46 8.62 -0.21
N LEU A 256 -7.86 7.47 0.34
CA LEU A 256 -7.90 7.37 1.79
C LEU A 256 -6.47 7.62 2.29
N PRO A 257 -6.25 8.40 3.36
CA PRO A 257 -4.92 8.58 3.95
C PRO A 257 -4.53 7.31 4.70
N HIS A 258 -4.53 6.17 4.00
CA HIS A 258 -4.35 4.84 4.54
C HIS A 258 -3.07 4.74 5.36
N ASP A 259 -2.03 5.45 4.97
CA ASP A 259 -0.79 5.52 5.73
C ASP A 259 -1.01 6.13 7.13
N THR A 260 -1.67 7.30 7.20
CA THR A 260 -1.97 7.99 8.49
C THR A 260 -2.87 7.13 9.36
N ILE A 261 -3.83 6.44 8.75
CA ILE A 261 -4.74 5.54 9.43
C ILE A 261 -4.01 4.31 9.96
N ASN A 262 -3.21 3.66 9.11
CA ASN A 262 -2.40 2.49 9.46
C ASN A 262 -1.42 2.85 10.57
N TYR A 263 -0.86 4.07 10.53
CA TYR A 263 0.02 4.59 11.57
C TYR A 263 -0.71 4.85 12.90
N ASN A 264 -1.91 5.43 12.85
CA ASN A 264 -2.74 5.61 14.05
C ASN A 264 -3.15 4.26 14.68
N MET A 265 -3.54 3.28 13.85
CA MET A 265 -3.80 1.91 14.32
C MET A 265 -2.56 1.29 14.97
N LEU A 266 -1.39 1.47 14.35
CA LEU A 266 -0.11 1.01 14.90
C LEU A 266 0.18 1.66 16.27
N LYS A 267 0.03 2.98 16.37
CA LYS A 267 0.27 3.72 17.62
C LYS A 267 -0.62 3.22 18.75
N MET A 268 -1.90 3.00 18.47
CA MET A 268 -2.85 2.44 19.43
C MET A 268 -2.50 1.01 19.83
N ALA A 269 -2.10 0.17 18.87
CA ALA A 269 -1.65 -1.20 19.16
C ALA A 269 -0.38 -1.21 20.02
N HIS A 270 0.58 -0.34 19.71
CA HIS A 270 1.83 -0.21 20.46
C HIS A 270 1.58 0.24 21.90
N ALA A 271 0.82 1.33 22.10
CA ALA A 271 0.52 1.85 23.42
C ALA A 271 -0.23 0.85 24.31
N ALA A 272 -1.03 -0.04 23.72
CA ALA A 272 -1.82 -1.02 24.45
C ALA A 272 -1.02 -2.25 24.93
N ASP A 273 0.08 -2.61 24.27
CA ASP A 273 0.81 -3.87 24.51
C ASP A 273 2.27 -3.68 24.94
N TYR A 274 2.85 -2.52 24.64
CA TYR A 274 4.30 -2.29 24.72
C TYR A 274 4.62 -1.01 25.51
N GLU A 275 3.99 -0.87 26.67
CA GLU A 275 4.25 0.25 27.59
C GLU A 275 5.74 0.28 27.98
N GLY A 276 6.39 1.43 27.78
CA GLY A 276 7.81 1.64 28.08
C GLY A 276 8.77 1.38 26.92
N GLU A 277 8.31 0.90 25.76
CA GLU A 277 9.10 0.85 24.53
C GLU A 277 8.87 2.09 23.65
N SER A 278 9.93 2.61 23.02
CA SER A 278 9.82 3.66 22.01
C SER A 278 9.25 3.07 20.72
N LEU A 279 8.09 3.58 20.27
CA LEU A 279 7.52 3.19 18.97
C LEU A 279 8.48 3.53 17.83
N GLN A 280 9.15 4.67 17.89
CA GLN A 280 10.03 5.16 16.83
C GLN A 280 11.20 4.20 16.56
N ASP A 281 11.85 3.70 17.63
CA ASP A 281 13.03 2.84 17.50
C ASP A 281 12.67 1.49 16.84
N VAL A 282 11.52 0.92 17.25
CA VAL A 282 11.02 -0.35 16.71
C VAL A 282 10.52 -0.16 15.28
N LEU A 283 9.84 0.95 15.01
CA LEU A 283 9.28 1.28 13.72
C LEU A 283 10.35 1.45 12.66
N GLU A 284 11.36 2.28 12.93
CA GLU A 284 12.47 2.48 12.01
C GLU A 284 13.18 1.16 11.70
N ALA A 285 13.57 0.40 12.73
CA ALA A 285 14.28 -0.85 12.56
C ALA A 285 13.50 -1.85 11.69
N LYS A 286 12.19 -2.00 11.93
CA LYS A 286 11.35 -2.96 11.20
C LYS A 286 11.00 -2.49 9.79
N ILE A 287 10.70 -1.21 9.58
CA ILE A 287 10.43 -0.68 8.23
C ILE A 287 11.67 -0.84 7.35
N LEU A 288 12.85 -0.48 7.87
CA LEU A 288 14.09 -0.63 7.12
C LEU A 288 14.42 -2.11 6.87
N GLN A 289 14.17 -3.01 7.83
CA GLN A 289 14.33 -4.45 7.61
C GLN A 289 13.45 -4.96 6.45
N VAL A 290 12.19 -4.54 6.37
CA VAL A 290 11.29 -4.94 5.28
C VAL A 290 11.75 -4.33 3.94
N ALA A 291 12.17 -3.06 3.93
CA ALA A 291 12.71 -2.41 2.75
C ALA A 291 14.01 -3.08 2.25
N GLU A 292 14.91 -3.46 3.15
CA GLU A 292 16.15 -4.18 2.82
C GLU A 292 15.87 -5.58 2.29
N ALA A 293 14.90 -6.30 2.87
CA ALA A 293 14.45 -7.59 2.36
C ALA A 293 13.88 -7.45 0.94
N PHE A 294 13.10 -6.39 0.69
CA PHE A 294 12.59 -6.08 -0.65
C PHE A 294 13.72 -5.77 -1.63
N ALA A 295 14.66 -4.90 -1.25
CA ALA A 295 15.81 -4.57 -2.10
C ALA A 295 16.68 -5.80 -2.38
N THR A 296 16.85 -6.69 -1.40
CA THR A 296 17.56 -7.96 -1.58
C THR A 296 16.84 -8.85 -2.59
N ALA A 297 15.51 -8.96 -2.52
CA ALA A 297 14.72 -9.65 -3.53
C ALA A 297 14.83 -9.00 -4.91
N GLY A 298 14.75 -7.67 -5.00
CA GLY A 298 14.94 -6.91 -6.24
C GLY A 298 16.36 -6.98 -6.82
N ASN A 299 17.35 -7.30 -6.00
CA ASN A 299 18.73 -7.52 -6.41
C ASN A 299 19.01 -8.99 -6.80
N TYR A 300 18.07 -9.90 -6.55
CA TYR A 300 18.21 -11.31 -6.85
C TYR A 300 18.35 -11.50 -8.36
N THR A 301 19.57 -11.84 -8.77
CA THR A 301 19.88 -12.11 -10.16
C THR A 301 19.49 -13.55 -10.46
N TRP A 302 18.25 -13.77 -10.91
CA TRP A 302 17.89 -15.04 -11.51
C TRP A 302 18.58 -15.18 -12.87
N LYS A 303 18.98 -16.40 -13.23
CA LYS A 303 19.30 -16.70 -14.63
C LYS A 303 17.96 -16.89 -15.31
N PHE A 304 17.57 -15.97 -16.19
CA PHE A 304 16.49 -16.24 -17.13
C PHE A 304 16.85 -17.56 -17.82
N ASP A 305 16.04 -18.59 -17.62
CA ASP A 305 16.12 -19.74 -18.49
C ASP A 305 15.80 -19.21 -19.88
N GLU A 306 16.74 -19.31 -20.82
CA GLU A 306 16.60 -18.80 -22.19
C GLU A 306 15.38 -19.42 -22.91
N SER A 307 14.79 -20.48 -22.35
CA SER A 307 13.51 -21.05 -22.81
C SER A 307 12.25 -20.27 -22.38
N ILE A 308 12.35 -19.30 -21.47
CA ILE A 308 11.24 -18.41 -21.08
C ILE A 308 11.21 -17.25 -22.09
N ASN A 309 10.51 -17.46 -23.19
CA ASN A 309 10.30 -16.42 -24.19
C ASN A 309 9.18 -15.47 -23.73
N LEU A 310 9.51 -14.50 -22.88
CA LEU A 310 8.59 -13.41 -22.52
C LEU A 310 8.47 -12.35 -23.64
N ASN A 311 8.77 -12.67 -24.90
CA ASN A 311 8.22 -11.90 -26.01
C ASN A 311 6.72 -12.15 -26.09
N LEU A 312 5.99 -11.53 -25.17
CA LEU A 312 4.56 -11.52 -25.17
C LEU A 312 4.11 -10.26 -25.89
N ALA A 313 3.93 -10.47 -27.20
CA ALA A 313 2.86 -9.92 -28.03
C ALA A 313 2.50 -8.45 -27.78
N MET A 314 3.29 -7.54 -28.35
CA MET A 314 2.66 -6.42 -29.03
C MET A 314 2.12 -6.96 -30.36
N LYS A 315 0.80 -7.09 -30.48
CA LYS A 315 0.20 -6.85 -31.79
C LYS A 315 0.64 -5.44 -32.19
N ALA A 316 1.25 -5.35 -33.38
CA ALA A 316 1.45 -4.08 -34.07
C ALA A 316 0.13 -3.33 -34.22
#